data_AF-A0A8H4QN23-F1
#
_entry.id   AF-A0A8H4QN23-F1
#
_cell.length_a   1.000
_cell.length_b   1.000
_cell.length_c   1.000
_cell.angle_alpha   90.00
_cell.angle_beta   90.00
_cell.angle_gamma   90.00
#
_symmetry.space_group_name_H-M   'P 1'
#
loop_
_entity.id
_entity.type
_entity.pdbx_description
1 polymer ?
#
loop_
_entity_poly.entity_id
_entity_poly.type
_entity_poly.pdbx_seq_one_letter_code
_entity_poly.pdbx_strand_id
1 'polypeptide(L)'
;MSFLRPLSRTLPTFRLSSIPQCGLRTGTQKSFLETRNFLQRPLRRVSTDSQAPKSPSPRRPIYQGKTRSEVHAAKNRALLMYSTAVIVVAIGASYAAVPLYRMFCAATGFAGTPKVGTGRFEPERLVPVENAGRIKVHFNADRSEQLPWTFTPQQKVVSVLPGETSLAFYRAKNNSDKDIIGIATYNVTPDRVAPYFSKVECFCFEEQRLLAGEEVDMPLLFFIDKDILDDPACRNVEDVVLSYTFFKARRNEQGQLEPDAEENVVQNSLGFGGYEHAPKAEVRKANAQSNSTTSSNNSA
;
A
#
# COMPACT_ATOMS: atom_id res chain seq x y z
N MET A 1 53.04 30.31 -22.83
CA MET A 1 52.64 31.53 -23.55
C MET A 1 51.45 31.20 -24.43
N SER A 2 50.48 32.12 -24.53
CA SER A 2 49.22 32.05 -25.32
C SER A 2 48.11 31.22 -24.64
N PHE A 3 47.17 31.74 -23.82
CA PHE A 3 46.27 32.91 -23.85
C PHE A 3 45.15 32.88 -24.93
N LEU A 4 43.90 33.08 -24.44
CA LEU A 4 42.59 33.35 -25.11
C LEU A 4 41.73 32.09 -25.38
N ARG A 5 40.43 31.98 -25.05
CA ARG A 5 39.34 32.92 -24.69
C ARG A 5 38.13 32.13 -24.08
N PRO A 6 37.26 32.75 -23.27
CA PRO A 6 36.01 32.15 -22.77
C PRO A 6 34.82 32.52 -23.67
N LEU A 7 33.84 31.63 -23.82
CA LEU A 7 32.57 31.91 -24.52
C LEU A 7 31.41 31.72 -23.54
N SER A 8 30.90 32.85 -23.05
CA SER A 8 29.62 32.97 -22.38
C SER A 8 28.50 32.97 -23.43
N ARG A 9 27.46 32.16 -23.22
CA ARG A 9 26.18 32.29 -23.92
C ARG A 9 25.02 32.03 -22.95
N THR A 10 24.55 33.14 -22.40
CA THR A 10 23.15 33.53 -22.18
C THR A 10 22.07 32.47 -22.49
N LEU A 11 21.35 32.03 -21.45
CA LEU A 11 20.05 31.38 -21.56
C LEU A 11 18.96 32.39 -21.97
N PRO A 12 18.00 32.03 -22.84
CA PRO A 12 16.78 32.80 -23.00
C PRO A 12 15.75 32.42 -21.94
N THR A 13 15.30 33.44 -21.21
CA THR A 13 14.09 33.44 -20.36
C THR A 13 12.85 33.14 -21.20
N PHE A 14 12.19 32.01 -20.95
CA PHE A 14 10.86 31.72 -21.50
C PHE A 14 9.77 32.24 -20.56
N ARG A 15 9.00 33.20 -21.07
CA ARG A 15 7.80 33.79 -20.48
C ARG A 15 6.73 32.71 -20.25
N LEU A 16 6.17 32.70 -19.04
CA LEU A 16 4.86 32.11 -18.73
C LEU A 16 3.78 32.87 -19.52
N SER A 17 3.16 32.23 -20.51
CA SER A 17 1.91 32.67 -21.12
C SER A 17 0.77 31.74 -20.70
N SER A 18 -0.11 32.30 -19.88
CA SER A 18 -1.55 32.02 -19.73
C SER A 18 -2.15 30.89 -20.59
N ILE A 19 -2.62 29.83 -19.93
CA ILE A 19 -3.56 28.86 -20.49
C ILE A 19 -4.95 29.18 -19.90
N PRO A 20 -6.01 29.30 -20.72
CA PRO A 20 -7.35 29.68 -20.28
C PRO A 20 -8.08 28.50 -19.60
N GLN A 21 -8.78 28.81 -18.51
CA GLN A 21 -9.69 27.92 -17.82
C GLN A 21 -10.89 27.58 -18.72
N CYS A 22 -11.10 26.29 -19.00
CA CYS A 22 -12.32 25.78 -19.62
C CYS A 22 -13.23 25.22 -18.51
N GLY A 23 -14.25 25.99 -18.14
CA GLY A 23 -15.21 25.64 -17.09
C GLY A 23 -16.19 24.56 -17.55
N LEU A 24 -16.20 23.43 -16.84
CA LEU A 24 -17.20 22.38 -16.98
C LEU A 24 -18.57 22.88 -16.48
N ARG A 25 -19.56 22.78 -17.37
CA ARG A 25 -20.99 22.84 -17.08
C ARG A 25 -21.38 21.67 -16.18
N THR A 26 -21.72 21.95 -14.92
CA THR A 26 -22.54 21.07 -14.09
C THR A 26 -23.99 21.58 -14.11
N GLY A 27 -24.85 20.88 -14.83
CA GLY A 27 -26.30 21.08 -14.74
C GLY A 27 -26.84 20.38 -13.49
N THR A 28 -27.39 21.14 -12.56
CA THR A 28 -28.09 20.61 -11.38
C THR A 28 -29.52 21.16 -11.39
N GLN A 29 -30.48 20.26 -11.32
CA GLN A 29 -31.89 20.52 -11.02
C GLN A 29 -32.07 21.33 -9.74
N LYS A 30 -33.07 22.22 -9.70
CA LYS A 30 -34.20 22.19 -8.74
C LYS A 30 -35.12 23.42 -8.88
N SER A 31 -36.33 23.25 -8.34
CA SER A 31 -37.37 24.24 -7.96
C SER A 31 -38.02 25.00 -9.12
N PHE A 32 -39.29 24.74 -9.50
CA PHE A 32 -40.54 24.66 -8.71
C PHE A 32 -40.87 26.00 -8.01
N LEU A 33 -42.04 26.53 -8.38
CA LEU A 33 -42.74 27.70 -7.81
C LEU A 33 -42.12 29.08 -8.04
N GLU A 34 -42.56 29.76 -9.11
CA GLU A 34 -42.99 31.15 -8.90
C GLU A 34 -44.09 31.56 -9.89
N THR A 35 -45.29 31.60 -9.34
CA THR A 35 -46.50 32.18 -9.90
C THR A 35 -46.37 33.70 -9.81
N ARG A 36 -46.41 34.42 -10.94
CA ARG A 36 -46.69 35.87 -10.90
C ARG A 36 -47.19 36.41 -12.23
N ASN A 37 -48.49 36.69 -12.24
CA ASN A 37 -49.13 37.89 -12.77
C ASN A 37 -48.51 38.49 -14.04
N PHE A 38 -49.12 38.21 -15.18
CA PHE A 38 -49.14 39.15 -16.29
C PHE A 38 -50.59 39.36 -16.75
N LEU A 39 -51.23 40.32 -16.10
CA LEU A 39 -52.48 40.92 -16.54
C LEU A 39 -52.23 41.77 -17.80
N GLN A 40 -53.31 41.91 -18.57
CA GLN A 40 -53.57 42.92 -19.61
C GLN A 40 -53.00 42.70 -21.00
N ARG A 41 -53.85 42.10 -21.85
CA ARG A 41 -54.07 42.60 -23.23
C ARG A 41 -55.58 42.70 -23.51
N PRO A 42 -56.05 43.81 -24.12
CA PRO A 42 -57.46 44.08 -24.27
C PRO A 42 -58.10 43.39 -25.48
N LEU A 43 -59.37 43.09 -25.26
CA LEU A 43 -60.49 42.79 -26.16
C LEU A 43 -60.28 43.07 -27.66
N ARG A 44 -60.41 42.01 -28.48
CA ARG A 44 -60.99 42.12 -29.83
C ARG A 44 -62.31 41.36 -29.86
N ARG A 45 -63.37 42.15 -29.89
CA ARG A 45 -64.76 41.80 -30.12
C ARG A 45 -64.92 41.48 -31.62
N VAL A 46 -65.26 40.24 -31.95
CA VAL A 46 -65.82 39.90 -33.26
C VAL A 46 -67.18 39.27 -32.98
N SER A 47 -68.20 40.07 -33.26
CA SER A 47 -69.61 39.71 -33.23
C SER A 47 -70.03 39.44 -34.67
N THR A 48 -70.60 38.27 -34.93
CA THR A 48 -71.54 37.93 -36.02
C THR A 48 -71.88 36.45 -35.79
N ASP A 49 -72.94 36.15 -35.03
CA ASP A 49 -74.34 36.05 -35.46
C ASP A 49 -74.66 34.70 -36.15
N SER A 50 -75.89 34.24 -35.92
CA SER A 50 -76.63 33.20 -36.64
C SER A 50 -76.58 31.75 -36.11
N GLN A 51 -77.57 31.49 -35.24
CA GLN A 51 -78.61 30.47 -35.37
C GLN A 51 -78.26 29.03 -35.77
N ALA A 52 -78.56 28.13 -34.83
CA ALA A 52 -78.67 26.70 -35.00
C ALA A 52 -79.88 26.28 -35.86
N PRO A 53 -79.76 25.18 -36.62
CA PRO A 53 -80.84 24.26 -36.83
C PRO A 53 -80.51 22.84 -36.28
N LYS A 54 -81.53 22.21 -35.68
CA LYS A 54 -81.52 20.83 -35.19
C LYS A 54 -81.64 19.85 -36.35
N SER A 55 -80.78 18.83 -36.43
CA SER A 55 -81.06 17.53 -37.07
C SER A 55 -79.98 16.49 -36.68
N PRO A 56 -80.18 15.18 -37.00
CA PRO A 56 -80.41 14.10 -36.04
C PRO A 56 -79.14 13.41 -35.53
N SER A 57 -79.29 12.70 -34.42
CA SER A 57 -78.25 11.98 -33.67
C SER A 57 -77.31 11.11 -34.51
N PRO A 58 -75.98 11.22 -34.34
CA PRO A 58 -75.06 10.19 -34.83
C PRO A 58 -75.11 8.99 -33.86
N ARG A 59 -75.28 7.79 -34.43
CA ARG A 59 -75.10 6.51 -33.71
C ARG A 59 -73.74 6.53 -33.01
N ARG A 60 -73.74 6.45 -31.68
CA ARG A 60 -72.51 6.35 -30.89
C ARG A 60 -71.77 5.07 -31.32
N PRO A 61 -70.47 5.12 -31.64
CA PRO A 61 -69.69 3.91 -31.81
C PRO A 61 -69.70 3.16 -30.47
N ILE A 62 -69.90 1.84 -30.52
CA ILE A 62 -69.79 0.98 -29.34
C ILE A 62 -68.33 1.08 -28.88
N TYR A 63 -68.10 1.88 -27.84
CA TYR A 63 -66.82 1.94 -27.16
C TYR A 63 -66.67 0.59 -26.46
N GLN A 64 -65.99 -0.37 -27.09
CA GLN A 64 -65.52 -1.57 -26.42
C GLN A 64 -64.50 -1.11 -25.38
N GLY A 65 -65.00 -0.76 -24.18
CA GLY A 65 -64.17 -0.47 -23.04
C GLY A 65 -63.36 -1.72 -22.75
N LYS A 66 -62.05 -1.68 -23.03
CA LYS A 66 -61.12 -2.71 -22.56
C LYS A 66 -61.42 -2.94 -21.09
N THR A 67 -61.71 -4.19 -20.75
CA THR A 67 -62.04 -4.57 -19.39
C THR A 67 -60.91 -4.09 -18.46
N ARG A 68 -61.24 -3.62 -17.26
CA ARG A 68 -60.23 -3.13 -16.29
C ARG A 68 -59.08 -4.15 -16.14
N SER A 69 -59.39 -5.45 -16.20
CA SER A 69 -58.43 -6.55 -16.15
C SER A 69 -57.38 -6.52 -17.28
N GLU A 70 -57.74 -6.21 -18.53
CA GLU A 70 -56.80 -6.13 -19.66
C GLU A 70 -55.83 -4.95 -19.52
N VAL A 71 -56.33 -3.80 -19.04
CA VAL A 71 -55.50 -2.62 -18.78
C VAL A 71 -54.55 -2.87 -17.60
N HIS A 72 -55.01 -3.56 -16.56
CA HIS A 72 -54.17 -3.98 -15.44
C HIS A 72 -53.13 -5.04 -15.88
N ALA A 73 -53.50 -6.01 -16.72
CA ALA A 73 -52.58 -7.03 -17.22
C ALA A 73 -51.43 -6.43 -18.07
N ALA A 74 -51.73 -5.48 -18.95
CA ALA A 74 -50.72 -4.79 -19.75
C ALA A 74 -49.76 -3.95 -18.89
N LYS A 75 -50.29 -3.26 -17.87
CA LYS A 75 -49.49 -2.49 -16.90
C LYS A 75 -48.62 -3.40 -16.03
N ASN A 76 -49.16 -4.52 -15.57
CA ASN A 76 -48.42 -5.49 -14.76
C ASN A 76 -47.29 -6.13 -15.58
N ARG A 77 -47.51 -6.44 -16.86
CA ARG A 77 -46.46 -6.95 -17.74
C ARG A 77 -45.33 -5.93 -17.93
N ALA A 78 -45.66 -4.67 -18.18
CA ALA A 78 -44.66 -3.61 -18.28
C ALA A 78 -43.88 -3.46 -16.97
N LEU A 79 -44.59 -3.45 -15.83
CA LEU A 79 -43.98 -3.34 -14.50
C LEU A 79 -43.04 -4.51 -14.21
N LEU A 80 -43.41 -5.74 -14.57
CA LEU A 80 -42.56 -6.92 -14.45
C LEU A 80 -41.29 -6.83 -15.32
N MET A 81 -41.41 -6.31 -16.54
CA MET A 81 -40.24 -6.12 -17.42
C MET A 81 -39.28 -5.05 -16.86
N TYR A 82 -39.80 -3.94 -16.35
CA TYR A 82 -38.96 -2.91 -15.74
C TYR A 82 -38.32 -3.38 -14.43
N SER A 83 -39.06 -4.08 -13.56
CA SER A 83 -38.51 -4.56 -12.29
C SER A 83 -37.43 -5.62 -12.49
N THR A 84 -37.63 -6.55 -13.42
CA THR A 84 -36.61 -7.56 -13.75
C THR A 84 -35.36 -6.94 -14.38
N ALA A 85 -35.51 -5.94 -15.25
CA ALA A 85 -34.37 -5.21 -15.82
C ALA A 85 -33.53 -4.50 -14.73
N VAL A 86 -34.17 -3.84 -13.77
CA VAL A 86 -33.46 -3.18 -12.65
C VAL A 86 -32.70 -4.19 -11.79
N ILE A 87 -33.30 -5.35 -11.49
CA ILE A 87 -32.65 -6.41 -10.70
C ILE A 87 -31.41 -6.93 -11.42
N VAL A 88 -31.52 -7.24 -12.71
CA VAL A 88 -30.38 -7.74 -13.51
C VAL A 88 -29.25 -6.70 -13.57
N VAL A 89 -29.58 -5.42 -13.76
CA VAL A 89 -28.57 -4.34 -13.76
C VAL A 89 -27.92 -4.18 -12.39
N ALA A 90 -28.67 -4.25 -11.29
CA ALA A 90 -28.13 -4.14 -9.94
C ALA A 90 -27.16 -5.28 -9.61
N ILE A 91 -27.50 -6.51 -10.00
CA ILE A 91 -26.63 -7.68 -9.83
C ILE A 91 -25.38 -7.55 -10.72
N GLY A 92 -25.55 -7.17 -11.99
CA GLY A 92 -24.44 -6.94 -12.91
C GLY A 92 -23.48 -5.86 -12.43
N ALA A 93 -23.99 -4.74 -11.92
CA ALA A 93 -23.18 -3.66 -11.37
C ALA A 93 -22.42 -4.09 -10.10
N SER A 94 -23.07 -4.87 -9.23
CA SER A 94 -22.43 -5.39 -8.01
C SER A 94 -21.29 -6.37 -8.34
N TYR A 95 -21.48 -7.23 -9.33
CA TYR A 95 -20.45 -8.15 -9.80
C TYR A 95 -19.30 -7.42 -10.52
N ALA A 96 -19.61 -6.40 -11.32
CA ALA A 96 -18.62 -5.60 -12.06
C ALA A 96 -17.83 -4.61 -11.19
N ALA A 97 -18.38 -4.20 -10.04
CA ALA A 97 -17.73 -3.23 -9.14
C ALA A 97 -16.35 -3.72 -8.64
N VAL A 98 -16.22 -5.00 -8.31
CA VAL A 98 -14.97 -5.57 -7.80
C VAL A 98 -13.84 -5.54 -8.84
N PRO A 99 -13.99 -6.10 -10.07
CA PRO A 99 -12.93 -6.02 -11.09
C PRO A 99 -12.66 -4.59 -11.57
N LEU A 100 -13.68 -3.72 -11.64
CA LEU A 100 -13.49 -2.30 -11.97
C LEU A 100 -12.65 -1.60 -10.89
N TYR A 101 -12.92 -1.86 -9.60
CA TYR A 101 -12.12 -1.36 -8.49
C TYR A 101 -10.69 -1.90 -8.55
N ARG A 102 -10.49 -3.19 -8.86
CA ARG A 102 -9.16 -3.77 -9.03
C ARG A 102 -8.38 -3.13 -10.18
N MET A 103 -9.02 -2.87 -11.33
CA MET A 103 -8.42 -2.17 -12.46
C MET A 103 -8.03 -0.73 -12.08
N PHE A 104 -8.90 -0.03 -11.36
CA PHE A 104 -8.61 1.31 -10.84
C PHE A 104 -7.46 1.29 -9.84
N CYS A 105 -7.45 0.37 -8.87
CA CYS A 105 -6.37 0.18 -7.90
C CYS A 105 -5.05 -0.17 -8.57
N ALA A 106 -5.05 -1.04 -9.59
CA ALA A 106 -3.85 -1.41 -10.34
C ALA A 106 -3.31 -0.25 -11.19
N ALA A 107 -4.17 0.59 -11.78
CA ALA A 107 -3.75 1.73 -12.58
C ALA A 107 -3.26 2.91 -11.72
N THR A 108 -3.93 3.17 -10.59
CA THR A 108 -3.64 4.35 -9.74
C THR A 108 -2.70 4.03 -8.57
N GLY A 109 -2.56 2.76 -8.18
CA GLY A 109 -1.78 2.32 -7.01
C GLY A 109 -2.49 2.58 -5.67
N PHE A 110 -3.79 2.89 -5.69
CA PHE A 110 -4.57 3.16 -4.50
C PHE A 110 -4.69 1.90 -3.61
N ALA A 111 -4.56 2.04 -2.29
CA ALA A 111 -4.51 0.95 -1.30
C ALA A 111 -3.30 0.00 -1.38
N GLY A 112 -2.16 0.47 -1.91
CA GLY A 112 -0.90 -0.31 -1.89
C GLY A 112 -0.87 -1.49 -2.86
N THR A 113 -1.81 -1.56 -3.81
CA THR A 113 -1.76 -2.56 -4.89
C THR A 113 -0.60 -2.18 -5.82
N PRO A 114 0.39 -3.07 -6.05
CA PRO A 114 1.55 -2.74 -6.86
C PRO A 114 1.09 -2.44 -8.28
N LYS A 115 1.45 -1.26 -8.81
CA LYS A 115 1.35 -1.02 -10.25
C LYS A 115 2.35 -1.97 -10.91
N VAL A 116 1.86 -2.87 -11.75
CA VAL A 116 2.67 -3.50 -12.80
C VAL A 116 3.17 -2.34 -13.67
N GLY A 117 4.39 -1.87 -13.45
CA GLY A 117 4.92 -0.62 -14.02
C GLY A 117 5.69 0.30 -13.04
N THR A 118 5.59 0.10 -11.72
CA THR A 118 6.28 1.00 -10.75
C THR A 118 6.76 0.29 -9.49
N GLY A 119 7.12 -0.98 -9.58
CA GLY A 119 7.81 -1.67 -8.48
C GLY A 119 9.25 -1.18 -8.35
N ARG A 120 9.82 -1.14 -7.13
CA ARG A 120 11.27 -0.92 -6.95
C ARG A 120 12.13 -1.95 -7.70
N PHE A 121 11.56 -3.11 -8.03
CA PHE A 121 12.21 -4.23 -8.71
C PHE A 121 11.89 -4.32 -10.21
N GLU A 122 11.48 -3.23 -10.87
CA GLU A 122 11.23 -3.27 -12.31
C GLU A 122 12.51 -3.49 -13.13
N PRO A 123 12.45 -4.25 -14.24
CA PRO A 123 13.61 -4.48 -15.11
C PRO A 123 14.22 -3.18 -15.64
N GLU A 124 13.45 -2.10 -15.77
CA GLU A 124 13.93 -0.79 -16.22
C GLU A 124 14.76 -0.04 -15.15
N ARG A 125 14.60 -0.39 -13.86
CA ARG A 125 15.41 0.15 -12.75
C ARG A 125 16.68 -0.66 -12.50
N LEU A 126 16.74 -1.89 -13.01
CA LEU A 126 17.87 -2.82 -12.92
C LEU A 126 18.86 -2.68 -14.10
N VAL A 127 18.75 -1.59 -14.88
CA VAL A 127 19.69 -1.27 -15.95
C VAL A 127 20.79 -0.38 -15.38
N PRO A 128 22.06 -0.79 -15.43
CA PRO A 128 23.16 0.01 -14.92
C PRO A 128 23.30 1.30 -15.71
N VAL A 129 23.39 2.43 -15.01
CA VAL A 129 23.68 3.72 -15.64
C VAL A 129 25.18 3.86 -15.80
N GLU A 130 25.71 3.51 -16.98
CA GLU A 130 27.16 3.51 -17.26
C GLU A 130 27.82 4.89 -17.13
N ASN A 131 27.05 5.98 -17.23
CA ASN A 131 27.54 7.36 -17.10
C ASN A 131 27.63 7.86 -15.64
N ALA A 132 27.21 7.05 -14.66
CA ALA A 132 27.21 7.42 -13.25
C ALA A 132 28.51 7.01 -12.54
N GLY A 133 28.86 7.71 -11.46
CA GLY A 133 29.97 7.33 -10.58
C GLY A 133 29.70 6.00 -9.88
N ARG A 134 30.73 5.16 -9.71
CA ARG A 134 30.62 3.92 -8.94
C ARG A 134 30.53 4.23 -7.45
N ILE A 135 29.58 3.61 -6.77
CA ILE A 135 29.39 3.70 -5.32
C ILE A 135 30.08 2.51 -4.66
N LYS A 136 30.89 2.76 -3.63
CA LYS A 136 31.53 1.74 -2.80
C LYS A 136 30.61 1.37 -1.66
N VAL A 137 30.22 0.10 -1.61
CA VAL A 137 29.47 -0.47 -0.51
C VAL A 137 30.44 -1.20 0.41
N HIS A 138 30.56 -0.70 1.64
CA HIS A 138 31.32 -1.29 2.73
C HIS A 138 30.42 -2.21 3.53
N PHE A 139 30.85 -3.44 3.72
CA PHE A 139 30.12 -4.45 4.48
C PHE A 139 30.72 -4.56 5.88
N ASN A 140 29.88 -4.27 6.87
CA ASN A 140 30.22 -4.41 8.27
C ASN A 140 29.37 -5.51 8.91
N ALA A 141 30.00 -6.28 9.80
CA ALA A 141 29.45 -7.48 10.39
C ALA A 141 29.74 -7.48 11.89
N ASP A 142 28.70 -7.29 12.67
CA ASP A 142 28.72 -7.26 14.12
C ASP A 142 27.84 -8.36 14.71
N ARG A 143 28.08 -8.69 15.98
CA ARG A 143 27.27 -9.63 16.75
C ARG A 143 27.18 -9.20 18.20
N SER A 144 26.11 -9.61 18.88
CA SER A 144 26.02 -9.46 20.32
C SER A 144 26.98 -10.41 21.03
N GLU A 145 27.52 -10.01 22.18
CA GLU A 145 28.43 -10.83 22.99
C GLU A 145 27.76 -12.13 23.47
N GLN A 146 26.44 -12.08 23.68
CA GLN A 146 25.60 -13.21 24.08
C GLN A 146 25.43 -14.27 22.98
N LEU A 147 25.80 -13.95 21.74
CA LEU A 147 25.74 -14.85 20.59
C LEU A 147 27.15 -15.37 20.27
N PRO A 148 27.51 -16.61 20.60
CA PRO A 148 28.84 -17.19 20.38
C PRO A 148 29.10 -17.57 18.92
N TRP A 149 28.72 -16.70 17.98
CA TRP A 149 28.94 -16.90 16.55
C TRP A 149 30.17 -16.14 16.07
N THR A 150 30.81 -16.62 15.01
CA THR A 150 31.73 -15.82 14.21
C THR A 150 30.97 -15.37 12.98
N PHE A 151 30.78 -14.07 12.82
CA PHE A 151 30.09 -13.48 11.68
C PHE A 151 31.04 -12.52 10.97
N THR A 152 31.35 -12.80 9.70
CA THR A 152 32.33 -12.02 8.93
C THR A 152 31.90 -11.87 7.47
N PRO A 153 32.13 -10.70 6.85
CA PRO A 153 31.89 -10.53 5.42
C PRO A 153 33.02 -11.19 4.63
N GLN A 154 32.68 -11.87 3.54
CA GLN A 154 33.68 -12.41 2.61
C GLN A 154 34.38 -11.29 1.83
N GLN A 155 33.61 -10.27 1.45
CA GLN A 155 34.11 -9.07 0.78
C GLN A 155 33.83 -7.86 1.68
N LYS A 156 34.86 -7.10 2.04
CA LYS A 156 34.69 -5.89 2.87
C LYS A 156 34.16 -4.71 2.08
N VAL A 157 34.51 -4.61 0.79
CA VAL A 157 34.12 -3.50 -0.08
C VAL A 157 33.79 -4.04 -1.47
N VAL A 158 32.67 -3.60 -2.03
CA VAL A 158 32.29 -3.86 -3.42
C VAL A 158 31.90 -2.55 -4.08
N SER A 159 32.30 -2.34 -5.34
CA SER A 159 32.02 -1.12 -6.09
C SER A 159 30.98 -1.40 -7.17
N VAL A 160 29.81 -0.78 -7.06
CA VAL A 160 28.63 -1.03 -7.91
C VAL A 160 28.19 0.25 -8.60
N LEU A 161 27.61 0.13 -9.80
CA LEU A 161 26.91 1.23 -10.45
C LEU A 161 25.47 1.34 -9.94
N PRO A 162 24.87 2.55 -9.92
CA PRO A 162 23.43 2.68 -9.72
C PRO A 162 22.65 1.90 -10.80
N GLY A 163 21.70 1.08 -10.37
CA GLY A 163 20.94 0.14 -11.19
C GLY A 163 21.63 -1.23 -11.39
N GLU A 164 22.89 -1.39 -10.98
CA GLU A 164 23.60 -2.67 -11.04
C GLU A 164 23.22 -3.55 -9.83
N THR A 165 22.80 -4.79 -10.11
CA THR A 165 22.58 -5.79 -9.06
C THR A 165 23.89 -6.46 -8.71
N SER A 166 24.22 -6.51 -7.41
CA SER A 166 25.43 -7.14 -6.90
C SER A 166 25.12 -8.17 -5.82
N LEU A 167 25.95 -9.21 -5.78
CA LEU A 167 25.90 -10.27 -4.79
C LEU A 167 27.11 -10.15 -3.85
N ALA A 168 26.87 -10.14 -2.54
CA ALA A 168 27.91 -10.23 -1.52
C ALA A 168 27.67 -11.48 -0.65
N PHE A 169 28.71 -12.01 -0.02
CA PHE A 169 28.58 -13.17 0.85
C PHE A 169 29.02 -12.83 2.28
N TYR A 170 28.23 -13.29 3.25
CA TYR A 170 28.65 -13.33 4.65
C TYR A 170 28.84 -14.75 5.09
N ARG A 171 29.76 -14.97 6.02
CA ARG A 171 29.95 -16.26 6.66
C ARG A 171 29.59 -16.20 8.12
N ALA A 172 28.72 -17.10 8.54
CA ALA A 172 28.36 -17.30 9.93
C ALA A 172 28.80 -18.70 10.38
N LYS A 173 29.40 -18.76 11.57
CA LYS A 173 29.78 -20.02 12.21
C LYS A 173 29.30 -20.04 13.65
N ASN A 174 28.64 -21.12 14.05
CA ASN A 174 28.28 -21.34 15.45
C ASN A 174 29.45 -22.02 16.18
N ASN A 175 30.08 -21.33 17.14
CA ASN A 175 31.19 -21.89 17.93
C ASN A 175 30.71 -22.56 19.23
N SER A 176 29.40 -22.71 19.42
CA SER A 176 28.80 -23.35 20.59
C SER A 176 28.51 -24.83 20.32
N ASP A 177 28.39 -25.61 21.40
CA ASP A 177 27.95 -27.01 21.39
C ASP A 177 26.42 -27.16 21.37
N LYS A 178 25.69 -26.05 21.20
CA LYS A 178 24.22 -26.01 21.16
C LYS A 178 23.74 -25.30 19.91
N ASP A 179 22.61 -25.74 19.41
CA ASP A 179 21.87 -25.08 18.34
C ASP A 179 21.39 -23.72 18.84
N ILE A 180 21.64 -22.69 18.06
CA ILE A 180 21.26 -21.31 18.41
C ILE A 180 20.46 -20.72 17.27
N ILE A 181 19.45 -19.93 17.64
CA ILE A 181 18.67 -19.14 16.70
C ILE A 181 19.15 -17.68 16.81
N GLY A 182 19.49 -17.10 15.68
CA GLY A 182 19.89 -15.71 15.56
C GLY A 182 18.94 -14.93 14.67
N ILE A 183 18.72 -13.66 15.01
CA ILE A 183 18.06 -12.68 14.17
C ILE A 183 19.03 -11.54 13.89
N ALA A 184 19.03 -11.01 12.67
CA ALA A 184 19.94 -9.93 12.29
C ALA A 184 19.18 -8.64 12.01
N THR A 185 19.61 -7.53 12.60
CA THR A 185 19.16 -6.21 12.18
C THR A 185 20.20 -5.60 11.24
N TYR A 186 19.75 -4.66 10.41
CA TYR A 186 20.65 -3.94 9.51
C TYR A 186 20.41 -2.45 9.55
N ASN A 187 21.47 -1.71 9.25
CA ASN A 187 21.41 -0.28 8.99
C ASN A 187 22.24 0.07 7.76
N VAL A 188 21.80 1.12 7.06
CA VAL A 188 22.48 1.67 5.89
C VAL A 188 22.89 3.10 6.24
N THR A 189 24.17 3.41 6.10
CA THR A 189 24.71 4.73 6.38
C THR A 189 25.42 5.27 5.13
N PRO A 190 25.19 6.54 4.74
CA PRO A 190 24.35 7.55 5.40
C PRO A 190 22.85 7.35 5.15
N ASP A 191 22.01 7.72 6.12
CA ASP A 191 20.56 7.42 6.15
C ASP A 191 19.78 7.93 4.92
N ARG A 192 20.25 9.02 4.33
CA ARG A 192 19.75 9.59 3.08
C ARG A 192 19.80 8.64 1.88
N VAL A 193 20.68 7.64 1.89
CA VAL A 193 20.76 6.61 0.84
C VAL A 193 19.86 5.42 1.13
N ALA A 194 19.42 5.23 2.38
CA ALA A 194 18.58 4.10 2.77
C ALA A 194 17.30 3.93 1.91
N PRO A 195 16.61 4.98 1.44
CA PRO A 195 15.43 4.82 0.59
C PRO A 195 15.74 4.21 -0.79
N TYR A 196 16.94 4.45 -1.31
CA TYR A 196 17.40 4.02 -2.63
C TYR A 196 18.15 2.68 -2.58
N PHE A 197 18.66 2.30 -1.41
CA PHE A 197 19.29 1.02 -1.18
C PHE A 197 18.23 -0.07 -1.04
N SER A 198 18.06 -0.89 -2.08
CA SER A 198 17.08 -1.97 -2.10
C SER A 198 17.77 -3.32 -1.92
N LYS A 199 17.52 -3.91 -0.75
CA LYS A 199 17.94 -5.27 -0.46
C LYS A 199 16.90 -6.24 -1.01
N VAL A 200 17.29 -7.08 -1.97
CA VAL A 200 16.38 -8.00 -2.68
C VAL A 200 16.13 -9.25 -1.84
N GLU A 201 17.17 -9.80 -1.20
CA GLU A 201 17.07 -11.02 -0.39
C GLU A 201 17.78 -10.86 0.95
N CYS A 202 17.08 -11.11 2.06
CA CYS A 202 17.52 -10.83 3.44
C CYS A 202 17.39 -12.06 4.33
N PHE A 203 18.53 -12.63 4.73
CA PHE A 203 18.67 -13.45 5.94
C PHE A 203 18.25 -12.74 7.25
N CYS A 204 17.94 -11.45 7.20
CA CYS A 204 17.83 -10.58 8.37
C CYS A 204 16.48 -10.66 9.05
N PHE A 205 15.44 -10.93 8.27
CA PHE A 205 14.09 -11.03 8.81
C PHE A 205 13.65 -12.47 9.04
N GLU A 206 14.48 -13.42 8.61
CA GLU A 206 14.24 -14.83 8.82
C GLU A 206 15.17 -15.37 9.89
N GLU A 207 14.58 -16.09 10.84
CA GLU A 207 15.30 -16.78 11.91
C GLU A 207 16.37 -17.68 11.29
N GLN A 208 17.64 -17.39 11.58
CA GLN A 208 18.74 -18.27 11.19
C GLN A 208 19.01 -19.23 12.33
N ARG A 209 18.78 -20.51 12.10
CA ARG A 209 19.16 -21.57 13.04
C ARG A 209 20.45 -22.20 12.55
N LEU A 210 21.53 -22.05 13.31
CA LEU A 210 22.78 -22.76 13.07
C LEU A 210 22.92 -23.86 14.12
N LEU A 211 23.20 -25.08 13.67
CA LEU A 211 23.52 -26.22 14.51
C LEU A 211 24.85 -26.00 15.23
N ALA A 212 25.12 -26.79 16.26
CA ALA A 212 26.40 -26.79 16.95
C ALA A 212 27.58 -27.00 15.96
N GLY A 213 28.55 -26.09 15.94
CA GLY A 213 29.73 -26.16 15.07
C GLY A 213 29.49 -25.87 13.58
N GLU A 214 28.24 -25.61 13.16
CA GLU A 214 27.89 -25.40 11.76
C GLU A 214 28.43 -24.07 11.21
N GLU A 215 28.87 -24.09 9.96
CA GLU A 215 29.37 -22.93 9.22
C GLU A 215 28.59 -22.83 7.90
N VAL A 216 27.97 -21.66 7.67
CA VAL A 216 27.10 -21.42 6.50
C VAL A 216 27.48 -20.10 5.84
N ASP A 217 27.54 -20.11 4.50
CA ASP A 217 27.66 -18.91 3.68
C ASP A 217 26.25 -18.38 3.33
N MET A 218 26.01 -17.12 3.69
CA MET A 218 24.76 -16.40 3.53
C MET A 218 24.88 -15.37 2.40
N PRO A 219 24.33 -15.63 1.20
CA PRO A 219 24.29 -14.67 0.10
C PRO A 219 23.45 -13.41 0.40
N LEU A 220 23.89 -12.29 -0.12
CA LEU A 220 23.20 -11.00 -0.03
C LEU A 220 23.07 -10.40 -1.41
N LEU A 221 21.85 -10.42 -1.95
CA LEU A 221 21.53 -9.73 -3.21
C LEU A 221 21.00 -8.32 -2.92
N PHE A 222 21.65 -7.32 -3.49
CA PHE A 222 21.26 -5.92 -3.34
C PHE A 222 21.52 -5.12 -4.62
N PHE A 223 20.83 -3.99 -4.75
CA PHE A 223 21.10 -2.99 -5.78
C PHE A 223 20.82 -1.58 -5.22
N ILE A 224 21.39 -0.58 -5.86
CA ILE A 224 21.14 0.83 -5.56
C ILE A 224 20.27 1.39 -6.68
N ASP A 225 19.13 1.98 -6.36
CA ASP A 225 18.23 2.55 -7.36
C ASP A 225 18.86 3.77 -8.05
N LYS A 226 18.62 3.91 -9.37
CA LYS A 226 19.16 5.00 -10.19
C LYS A 226 18.62 6.38 -9.79
N ASP A 227 17.46 6.43 -9.14
CA ASP A 227 16.83 7.66 -8.63
C ASP A 227 17.72 8.41 -7.61
N ILE A 228 18.74 7.74 -7.04
CA ILE A 228 19.75 8.39 -6.18
C ILE A 228 20.50 9.53 -6.90
N LEU A 229 20.60 9.48 -8.22
CA LEU A 229 21.29 10.48 -9.05
C LEU A 229 20.49 11.78 -9.18
N ASP A 230 19.16 11.68 -9.15
CA ASP A 230 18.26 12.82 -9.28
C ASP A 230 18.12 13.59 -7.96
N ASP A 231 18.34 12.91 -6.82
CA ASP A 231 18.22 13.50 -5.50
C ASP A 231 19.40 14.46 -5.18
N PRO A 232 19.14 15.77 -5.00
CA PRO A 232 20.17 16.73 -4.63
C PRO A 232 20.80 16.43 -3.28
N ALA A 233 20.09 15.77 -2.37
CA ALA A 233 20.68 15.31 -1.13
C ALA A 233 21.83 14.36 -1.47
N CYS A 234 21.63 13.34 -2.30
CA CYS A 234 22.56 12.24 -2.52
C CYS A 234 23.76 12.51 -3.47
N ARG A 235 23.88 13.71 -4.05
CA ARG A 235 24.88 14.05 -5.10
C ARG A 235 26.37 13.77 -4.82
N ASN A 236 26.77 13.58 -3.56
CA ASN A 236 28.16 13.34 -3.17
C ASN A 236 28.32 12.06 -2.31
N VAL A 237 27.42 11.08 -2.43
CA VAL A 237 27.61 9.80 -1.73
C VAL A 237 28.37 8.83 -2.62
N GLU A 238 29.65 8.65 -2.30
CA GLU A 238 30.50 7.64 -2.92
C GLU A 238 30.64 6.39 -2.05
N ASP A 239 30.49 6.54 -0.73
CA ASP A 239 30.66 5.46 0.24
C ASP A 239 29.34 5.21 0.98
N VAL A 240 28.90 3.96 0.93
CA VAL A 240 27.72 3.47 1.66
C VAL A 240 28.19 2.33 2.56
N VAL A 241 27.82 2.37 3.83
CA VAL A 241 28.11 1.29 4.78
C VAL A 241 26.82 0.53 5.04
N LEU A 242 26.85 -0.77 4.78
CA LEU A 242 25.82 -1.70 5.18
C LEU A 242 26.31 -2.49 6.39
N SER A 243 25.77 -2.16 7.55
CA SER A 243 26.09 -2.83 8.81
C SER A 243 25.02 -3.84 9.16
N TYR A 244 25.44 -5.06 9.48
CA TYR A 244 24.62 -6.14 10.01
C TYR A 244 24.99 -6.45 11.45
N THR A 245 24.01 -6.56 12.33
CA THR A 245 24.24 -6.98 13.73
C THR A 245 23.35 -8.16 14.07
N PHE A 246 23.97 -9.28 14.45
CA PHE A 246 23.24 -10.47 14.91
C PHE A 246 22.98 -10.45 16.41
N PHE A 247 21.76 -10.84 16.78
CA PHE A 247 21.30 -11.02 18.15
C PHE A 247 20.79 -12.43 18.35
N LYS A 248 20.96 -12.94 19.57
CA LYS A 248 20.41 -14.24 19.98
C LYS A 248 18.91 -14.09 20.21
N ALA A 249 18.13 -14.97 19.59
CA ALA A 249 16.68 -15.03 19.75
C ALA A 249 16.26 -16.40 20.32
N ARG A 250 15.16 -16.42 21.07
CA ARG A 250 14.52 -17.64 21.56
C ARG A 250 13.05 -17.63 21.12
N ARG A 251 12.52 -18.82 20.84
CA ARG A 251 11.08 -19.02 20.66
C ARG A 251 10.45 -19.40 22.01
N ASN A 252 9.42 -18.66 22.44
CA ASN A 252 8.65 -19.00 23.64
C ASN A 252 7.70 -20.19 23.36
N GLU A 253 7.07 -20.75 24.40
CA GLU A 253 6.16 -21.92 24.27
C GLU A 253 4.96 -21.64 23.33
N GLN A 254 4.66 -20.36 23.10
CA GLN A 254 3.57 -19.88 22.25
C GLN A 254 4.02 -19.65 20.80
N GLY A 255 5.28 -19.93 20.47
CA GLY A 255 5.83 -19.79 19.13
C GLY A 255 6.30 -18.38 18.76
N GLN A 256 6.24 -17.42 19.69
CA GLN A 256 6.68 -16.04 19.46
C GLN A 256 8.17 -15.87 19.76
N LEU A 257 8.83 -15.00 19.00
CA LEU A 257 10.23 -14.66 19.18
C LEU A 257 10.39 -13.65 20.31
N GLU A 258 11.20 -14.01 21.31
CA GLU A 258 11.65 -13.11 22.37
C GLU A 258 13.19 -13.00 22.34
N PRO A 259 13.75 -11.80 22.57
CA PRO A 259 15.19 -11.66 22.76
C PRO A 259 15.62 -12.46 24.00
N ASP A 260 16.74 -13.19 23.93
CA ASP A 260 17.19 -14.11 25.01
C ASP A 260 17.78 -13.40 26.25
N ALA A 261 17.50 -12.10 26.42
CA ALA A 261 17.90 -11.36 27.61
C ALA A 261 16.95 -11.67 28.77
N GLU A 262 17.48 -11.73 30.01
CA GLU A 262 16.62 -11.90 31.18
C GLU A 262 15.57 -10.77 31.24
N GLU A 263 14.34 -11.11 31.56
CA GLU A 263 13.20 -10.19 31.45
C GLU A 263 13.34 -8.97 32.36
N ASN A 264 13.92 -9.12 33.55
CA ASN A 264 14.33 -8.01 34.42
C ASN A 264 15.29 -7.02 33.72
N VAL A 265 16.26 -7.50 32.92
CA VAL A 265 17.24 -6.66 32.21
C VAL A 265 16.58 -5.92 31.06
N VAL A 266 15.73 -6.61 30.28
CA VAL A 266 14.93 -5.98 29.22
C VAL A 266 14.06 -4.87 29.80
N GLN A 267 13.38 -5.16 30.90
CA GLN A 267 12.45 -4.26 31.55
C GLN A 267 13.13 -3.04 32.20
N ASN A 268 14.32 -3.24 32.78
CA ASN A 268 15.17 -2.16 33.26
C ASN A 268 15.62 -1.23 32.12
N SER A 269 15.97 -1.81 30.97
CA SER A 269 16.39 -1.05 29.78
C SER A 269 15.24 -0.23 29.18
N LEU A 270 14.00 -0.71 29.29
CA LEU A 270 12.79 -0.01 28.87
C LEU A 270 12.28 1.01 29.89
N GLY A 271 12.97 1.18 31.02
CA GLY A 271 12.60 2.15 32.08
C GLY A 271 11.50 1.68 33.04
N PHE A 272 11.15 0.40 33.01
CA PHE A 272 10.07 -0.17 33.83
C PHE A 272 10.56 -0.89 35.10
N GLY A 273 11.86 -0.87 35.39
CA GLY A 273 12.47 -1.59 36.53
C GLY A 273 11.92 -1.25 37.92
N GLY A 274 11.24 -0.11 38.07
CA GLY A 274 10.63 0.32 39.34
C GLY A 274 9.17 -0.10 39.54
N TYR A 275 8.57 -0.81 38.59
CA TYR A 275 7.15 -1.18 38.65
C TYR A 275 6.97 -2.69 38.86
N GLU A 276 6.16 -3.08 39.85
CA GLU A 276 5.81 -4.48 40.05
C GLU A 276 4.96 -4.98 38.88
N HIS A 277 5.50 -5.93 38.11
CA HIS A 277 4.79 -6.49 36.98
C HIS A 277 3.83 -7.59 37.41
N ALA A 278 2.65 -7.57 36.80
CA ALA A 278 1.70 -8.65 36.90
C ALA A 278 2.37 -10.01 36.55
N PRO A 279 2.16 -11.07 37.34
CA PRO A 279 2.78 -12.37 37.06
C PRO A 279 2.34 -12.89 35.70
N LYS A 280 3.29 -13.44 34.94
CA LYS A 280 3.05 -14.05 33.62
C LYS A 280 1.91 -15.07 33.69
N ALA A 281 1.15 -15.20 32.60
CA ALA A 281 0.02 -16.12 32.51
C ALA A 281 0.43 -17.57 32.83
N GLU A 282 1.67 -17.96 32.49
CA GLU A 282 2.24 -19.26 32.81
C GLU A 282 2.40 -19.47 34.32
N VAL A 283 2.94 -18.49 35.04
CA VAL A 283 3.05 -18.51 36.51
C VAL A 283 1.66 -18.53 37.17
N ARG A 284 0.70 -17.79 36.61
CA ARG A 284 -0.70 -17.83 37.07
C ARG A 284 -1.33 -19.20 36.87
N LYS A 285 -1.09 -19.86 35.73
CA LYS A 285 -1.57 -21.21 35.44
C LYS A 285 -0.90 -22.25 36.33
N ALA A 286 0.41 -22.15 36.56
CA ALA A 286 1.16 -23.02 37.45
C ALA A 286 0.69 -22.91 38.90
N ASN A 287 0.48 -21.69 39.42
CA ASN A 287 -0.06 -21.46 40.75
C ASN A 287 -1.53 -21.91 40.89
N ALA A 288 -2.32 -21.80 39.82
CA ALA A 288 -3.67 -22.35 39.79
C ALA A 288 -3.66 -23.90 39.82
N GLN A 289 -2.72 -24.53 39.12
CA GLN A 289 -2.54 -25.97 39.13
C GLN A 289 -2.02 -26.49 40.49
N SER A 290 -1.02 -25.85 41.11
CA SER A 290 -0.53 -26.23 42.43
C SER A 290 -1.62 -26.13 43.51
N ASN A 291 -2.44 -25.08 43.47
CA ASN A 291 -3.54 -24.91 44.41
C ASN A 291 -4.63 -25.98 44.25
N SER A 292 -4.85 -26.48 43.02
CA SER A 292 -5.80 -27.58 42.76
C SER A 292 -5.30 -28.94 43.28
N THR A 293 -3.98 -29.18 43.27
CA THR A 293 -3.36 -30.41 43.76
C THR A 293 -3.25 -30.44 45.30
N THR A 294 -3.07 -29.28 45.95
CA THR A 294 -3.05 -29.20 47.42
C THR A 294 -4.46 -29.35 48.03
N SER A 295 -5.53 -28.89 47.37
CA SER A 295 -6.90 -29.11 47.84
C SER A 295 -7.35 -30.58 47.80
N SER A 296 -6.76 -31.40 46.93
CA SER A 296 -7.08 -32.84 46.84
C SER A 296 -6.40 -33.69 47.91
N ASN A 297 -5.25 -33.27 48.45
CA ASN A 297 -4.52 -34.00 49.49
C ASN A 297 -4.96 -33.68 50.93
N ASN A 298 -5.73 -32.60 51.15
CA ASN A 298 -6.30 -32.25 52.47
C ASN A 298 -7.74 -32.78 52.67
N SER A 299 -8.23 -33.64 51.77
CA SER A 299 -9.57 -34.23 51.82
C SER A 299 -9.56 -35.76 52.01
N ALA A 300 -8.44 -36.33 52.48
CA ALA A 300 -8.29 -37.74 52.83
C ALA A 300 -8.05 -37.92 54.34
#